data_AF-A0A968A5R4-F1
#
_entry.id   AF-A0A968A5R4-F1
#
_cell.length_a   1.000
_cell.length_b   1.000
_cell.length_c   1.000
_cell.angle_alpha   90.00
_cell.angle_beta   90.00
_cell.angle_gamma   90.00
#
_symmetry.space_group_name_H-M   'P 1'
#
loop_
_entity.id
_entity.type
_entity.pdbx_description
1 polymer ?
#
loop_
_entity_poly.entity_id
_entity_poly.type
_entity_poly.pdbx_seq_one_letter_code
_entity_poly.pdbx_strand_id
1 'polypeptide(L)'
;VFPLAVHYSGGSAQGIWYTETLEGIGNINFAPHRGLFYYNLLDSSVTSYLPSGAVFAGLSPDQTWAAYHQGTGDVPGQAKGTITVKNLVTCEEMTMTFAQPDSLGGWVEFSPDNQYVSWLETFGPSPMDSEWRVRVSKTTGMTLVDAELDSLTSLTGGAAPEWIAFQMKWVDNHLLGLTLKPAGASDSVVVLWAPDPAQPLDPVLGANQSVVLANGRLIGLLYP
;
A
#
# COMPACT_ATOMS: atom_id res chain seq x y z
N VAL A 1 -9.58 2.61 18.50
CA VAL A 1 -9.02 1.28 18.16
C VAL A 1 -9.54 0.88 16.80
N PHE A 2 -8.68 0.39 15.91
CA PHE A 2 -9.05 -0.03 14.56
C PHE A 2 -8.68 -1.52 14.37
N PRO A 3 -9.66 -2.43 14.20
CA PRO A 3 -9.37 -3.84 13.98
C PRO A 3 -8.79 -4.07 12.58
N LEU A 4 -7.80 -4.96 12.48
CA LEU A 4 -7.08 -5.23 11.24
C LEU A 4 -7.41 -6.61 10.67
N ALA A 5 -7.23 -7.66 11.47
CA ALA A 5 -7.40 -9.04 11.04
C ALA A 5 -7.71 -9.96 12.22
N VAL A 6 -8.38 -11.08 11.94
CA VAL A 6 -8.52 -12.18 12.89
C VAL A 6 -7.48 -13.24 12.55
N HIS A 7 -6.69 -13.64 13.54
CA HIS A 7 -5.80 -14.79 13.41
C HIS A 7 -6.63 -16.06 13.63
N TYR A 8 -6.65 -16.93 12.62
CA TYR A 8 -7.40 -18.18 12.63
C TYR A 8 -6.44 -19.35 12.46
N SER A 9 -6.49 -20.31 13.37
CA SER A 9 -5.65 -21.51 13.31
C SER A 9 -6.42 -22.71 13.85
N GLY A 10 -6.20 -23.88 13.26
CA GLY A 10 -6.84 -25.12 13.69
C GLY A 10 -8.36 -25.09 13.69
N GLY A 11 -9.00 -24.30 12.82
CA GLY A 11 -10.46 -24.21 12.79
C GLY A 11 -11.08 -23.31 13.85
N SER A 12 -10.31 -22.45 14.52
CA SER A 12 -10.85 -21.47 15.49
C SER A 12 -10.06 -20.16 15.51
N ALA A 13 -10.75 -19.08 15.90
CA ALA A 13 -10.12 -17.78 16.08
C ALA A 13 -9.22 -17.79 17.32
N GLN A 14 -7.95 -17.43 17.13
CA GLN A 14 -6.92 -17.42 18.18
C GLN A 14 -6.66 -16.03 18.72
N GLY A 15 -6.86 -15.00 17.90
CA GLY A 15 -6.59 -13.63 18.30
C GLY A 15 -7.00 -12.60 17.26
N ILE A 16 -6.85 -11.34 17.63
CA ILE A 16 -7.23 -10.19 16.81
C ILE A 16 -6.04 -9.23 16.73
N TRP A 17 -5.62 -8.93 15.51
CA TRP A 17 -4.70 -7.85 15.23
C TRP A 17 -5.44 -6.52 15.21
N TYR A 18 -4.88 -5.51 15.86
CA TYR A 18 -5.43 -4.17 15.85
C TYR A 18 -4.33 -3.10 15.92
N THR A 19 -4.69 -1.90 15.48
CA THR A 19 -3.88 -0.69 15.63
C THR A 19 -4.69 0.38 16.36
N GLU A 20 -4.01 1.38 16.87
CA GLU A 20 -4.66 2.58 17.38
C GLU A 20 -4.82 3.59 16.24
N THR A 21 -5.84 4.42 16.31
CA THR A 21 -6.06 5.50 15.35
C THR A 21 -6.45 6.73 16.13
N LEU A 22 -6.00 7.89 15.65
CA LEU A 22 -6.40 9.17 16.21
C LEU A 22 -7.56 9.71 15.39
N GLU A 23 -8.69 9.87 16.05
CA GLU A 23 -9.87 10.51 15.47
C GLU A 23 -9.78 12.04 15.63
N GLY A 24 -10.42 12.78 14.73
CA GLY A 24 -10.56 14.24 14.84
C GLY A 24 -9.42 15.07 14.24
N ILE A 25 -8.44 14.45 13.58
CA ILE A 25 -7.41 15.17 12.82
C ILE A 25 -7.91 15.35 11.37
N GLY A 26 -8.10 16.60 10.94
CA GLY A 26 -8.42 16.96 9.56
C GLY A 26 -7.16 17.29 8.74
N ASN A 27 -7.32 17.37 7.41
CA ASN A 27 -6.27 17.82 6.47
C ASN A 27 -5.00 16.94 6.44
N ILE A 28 -5.18 15.61 6.43
CA ILE A 28 -4.11 14.62 6.31
C ILE A 28 -4.29 13.79 5.04
N ASN A 29 -3.19 13.37 4.43
CA ASN A 29 -3.22 12.50 3.24
C ASN A 29 -3.52 11.04 3.58
N PHE A 30 -3.09 10.60 4.77
CA PHE A 30 -3.18 9.21 5.21
C PHE A 30 -3.65 9.11 6.66
N ALA A 31 -4.39 8.04 6.96
CA ALA A 31 -4.94 7.82 8.29
C ALA A 31 -3.83 7.61 9.33
N PRO A 32 -3.92 8.20 10.54
CA PRO A 32 -2.84 8.25 11.52
C PRO A 32 -2.85 7.00 12.40
N HIS A 33 -2.57 5.83 11.81
CA HIS A 33 -2.50 4.57 12.55
C HIS A 33 -1.24 4.49 13.42
N ARG A 34 -1.33 3.87 14.60
CA ARG A 34 -0.27 3.84 15.61
C ARG A 34 -0.13 2.48 16.26
N GLY A 35 1.10 1.99 16.27
CA GLY A 35 1.46 0.69 16.82
C GLY A 35 0.76 -0.48 16.15
N LEU A 36 1.14 -1.67 16.58
CA LEU A 36 0.52 -2.92 16.16
C LEU A 36 0.46 -3.85 17.36
N PHE A 37 -0.76 -4.30 17.66
CA PHE A 37 -1.07 -5.06 18.84
C PHE A 37 -1.84 -6.31 18.46
N TYR A 38 -1.65 -7.36 19.26
CA TYR A 38 -2.36 -8.62 19.14
C TYR A 38 -3.07 -8.93 20.45
N TYR A 39 -4.38 -9.09 20.39
CA TYR A 39 -5.18 -9.59 21.51
C TYR A 39 -5.35 -11.11 21.36
N ASN A 40 -4.82 -11.87 22.31
CA ASN A 40 -4.95 -13.31 22.34
C ASN A 40 -6.29 -13.70 22.99
N LEU A 41 -7.14 -14.39 22.24
CA LEU A 41 -8.48 -14.78 22.70
C LEU A 41 -8.45 -15.93 23.71
N LEU A 42 -7.37 -16.71 23.77
CA LEU A 42 -7.28 -17.87 24.64
C LEU A 42 -7.01 -17.49 26.10
N ASP A 43 -6.19 -16.48 26.33
CA ASP A 43 -5.76 -16.05 27.66
C ASP A 43 -6.09 -14.58 27.97
N SER A 44 -6.74 -13.89 27.04
CA SER A 44 -7.10 -12.47 27.16
C SER A 44 -5.90 -11.52 27.34
N SER A 45 -4.71 -11.93 26.90
CA SER A 45 -3.51 -11.09 26.93
C SER A 45 -3.38 -10.19 25.71
N VAL A 46 -2.61 -9.11 25.84
CA VAL A 46 -2.26 -8.19 24.75
C VAL A 46 -0.75 -8.20 24.57
N THR A 47 -0.29 -8.43 23.34
CA THR A 47 1.12 -8.33 22.95
C THR A 47 1.31 -7.13 22.01
N SER A 48 2.30 -6.29 22.30
CA SER A 48 2.73 -5.19 21.43
C SER A 48 3.82 -5.66 20.49
N TYR A 49 3.57 -5.62 19.17
CA TYR A 49 4.54 -5.97 18.13
C TYR A 49 5.25 -4.74 17.56
N LEU A 50 4.53 -3.61 17.47
CA LEU A 50 5.11 -2.31 17.17
C LEU A 50 4.67 -1.31 18.25
N PRO A 51 5.59 -0.46 18.76
CA PRO A 51 5.25 0.51 19.79
C PRO A 51 4.30 1.59 19.26
N SER A 52 3.59 2.29 20.14
CA SER A 52 2.65 3.36 19.78
C SER A 52 3.28 4.55 19.04
N GLY A 53 4.61 4.69 19.09
CA GLY A 53 5.37 5.65 18.30
C GLY A 53 5.57 5.27 16.83
N ALA A 54 5.38 3.99 16.47
CA ALA A 54 5.42 3.54 15.08
C ALA A 54 4.11 3.91 14.37
N VAL A 55 4.21 4.52 13.18
CA VAL A 55 3.04 4.77 12.34
C VAL A 55 2.77 3.52 11.53
N PHE A 56 1.77 2.74 11.92
CA PHE A 56 1.46 1.49 11.26
C PHE A 56 0.93 1.74 9.85
N ALA A 57 1.39 0.96 8.86
CA ALA A 57 1.08 1.18 7.46
C ALA A 57 0.48 -0.05 6.76
N GLY A 58 0.67 -1.27 7.26
CA GLY A 58 0.07 -2.45 6.64
C GLY A 58 0.43 -3.75 7.36
N LEU A 59 -0.41 -4.77 7.19
CA LEU A 59 -0.20 -6.14 7.69
C LEU A 59 -0.32 -7.10 6.50
N SER A 60 0.58 -8.07 6.40
CA SER A 60 0.50 -9.08 5.36
C SER A 60 -0.72 -10.00 5.51
N PRO A 61 -1.21 -10.62 4.41
CA PRO A 61 -2.33 -11.55 4.46
C PRO A 61 -2.13 -12.74 5.41
N ASP A 62 -0.91 -13.28 5.47
CA ASP A 62 -0.53 -14.36 6.39
C ASP A 62 -0.17 -13.87 7.81
N GLN A 63 -0.22 -12.56 8.03
CA GLN A 63 0.02 -11.88 9.30
C GLN A 63 1.46 -12.06 9.84
N THR A 64 2.41 -12.44 8.98
CA THR A 64 3.82 -12.61 9.37
C THR A 64 4.67 -11.36 9.13
N TRP A 65 4.19 -10.39 8.36
CA TRP A 65 4.88 -9.14 8.07
C TRP A 65 4.02 -7.93 8.42
N ALA A 66 4.66 -6.88 8.93
CA ALA A 66 4.05 -5.58 9.13
C ALA A 66 4.89 -4.48 8.47
N ALA A 67 4.23 -3.52 7.85
CA ALA A 67 4.85 -2.30 7.38
C ALA A 67 4.53 -1.15 8.33
N TYR A 68 5.50 -0.29 8.56
CA TYR A 68 5.34 0.89 9.40
C TYR A 68 6.34 1.96 9.01
N HIS A 69 6.09 3.18 9.49
CA HIS A 69 7.03 4.28 9.43
C HIS A 69 7.50 4.64 10.82
N GLN A 70 8.72 5.17 10.89
CA GLN A 70 9.20 5.81 12.11
C GLN A 70 8.39 7.09 12.32
N GLY A 71 7.62 7.15 13.41
CA GLY A 71 6.90 8.36 13.78
C GLY A 71 7.89 9.45 14.19
N THR A 72 7.62 10.68 13.80
CA THR A 72 8.50 11.83 14.12
C THR A 72 8.30 12.38 15.55
N GLY A 73 7.48 11.73 16.38
CA GLY A 73 7.21 12.14 17.77
C GLY A 73 6.35 13.42 17.91
N ASP A 74 6.50 14.37 16.99
CA ASP A 74 5.97 15.73 17.11
C ASP A 74 4.58 15.90 16.50
N VAL A 75 4.23 15.11 15.48
CA VAL A 75 2.92 15.16 14.83
C VAL A 75 2.35 13.75 14.64
N PRO A 76 1.17 13.45 15.19
CA PRO A 76 0.54 12.17 14.94
C PRO A 76 0.21 11.91 13.47
N GLY A 77 0.57 10.72 12.98
CA GLY A 77 0.32 10.32 11.60
C GLY A 77 1.33 10.86 10.58
N GLN A 78 2.33 11.64 11.00
CA GLN A 78 3.43 12.00 10.11
C GLN A 78 4.52 10.93 10.14
N ALA A 79 4.53 10.16 9.06
CA ALA A 79 5.60 9.31 8.63
C ALA A 79 6.48 10.09 7.66
N LYS A 80 7.78 10.24 7.93
CA LYS A 80 8.70 10.90 7.00
C LYS A 80 9.82 9.97 6.53
N GLY A 81 10.12 10.07 5.24
CA GLY A 81 11.37 9.62 4.64
C GLY A 81 11.53 8.12 4.37
N THR A 82 10.86 7.24 5.11
CA THR A 82 10.99 5.78 4.92
C THR A 82 9.73 4.98 5.23
N ILE A 83 9.67 3.75 4.68
CA ILE A 83 8.86 2.63 5.16
C ILE A 83 9.81 1.53 5.61
N THR A 84 9.53 0.95 6.77
CA THR A 84 10.14 -0.28 7.24
C THR A 84 9.13 -1.42 7.16
N VAL A 85 9.54 -2.53 6.54
CA VAL A 85 8.81 -3.80 6.51
C VAL A 85 9.52 -4.76 7.46
N LYS A 86 8.79 -5.31 8.41
CA LYS A 86 9.29 -6.16 9.49
C LYS A 86 8.61 -7.52 9.48
N ASN A 87 9.38 -8.59 9.53
CA ASN A 87 8.87 -9.91 9.84
C ASN A 87 8.60 -10.02 11.35
N LEU A 88 7.36 -10.28 11.72
CA LEU A 88 6.90 -10.35 13.11
C LEU A 88 7.35 -11.63 13.85
N VAL A 89 7.85 -12.62 13.11
CA VAL A 89 8.32 -13.91 13.65
C VAL A 89 9.84 -13.93 13.75
N THR A 90 10.54 -13.58 12.66
CA THR A 90 12.01 -13.63 12.59
C THR A 90 12.68 -12.34 13.04
N CYS A 91 11.91 -11.26 13.19
CA CYS A 91 12.40 -9.90 13.46
C CYS A 91 13.30 -9.31 12.36
N GLU A 92 13.34 -9.91 11.17
CA GLU A 92 14.01 -9.34 10.01
C GLU A 92 13.33 -8.03 9.59
N GLU A 93 14.12 -7.02 9.23
CA GLU A 93 13.62 -5.71 8.81
C GLU A 93 14.26 -5.27 7.50
N MET A 94 13.47 -4.58 6.70
CA MET A 94 13.90 -3.94 5.45
C MET A 94 13.36 -2.53 5.42
N THR A 95 14.20 -1.59 5.00
CA THR A 95 13.80 -0.19 4.92
C THR A 95 13.91 0.30 3.49
N MET A 96 12.83 0.93 3.01
CA MET A 96 12.74 1.58 1.72
C MET A 96 12.68 3.09 1.93
N THR A 97 13.49 3.82 1.18
CA THR A 97 13.51 5.28 1.21
C THR A 97 12.46 5.85 0.27
N PHE A 98 11.81 6.92 0.70
CA PHE A 98 10.90 7.67 -0.15
C PHE A 98 11.62 8.40 -1.27
N ALA A 99 10.86 8.75 -2.31
CA ALA A 99 11.39 9.54 -3.42
C ALA A 99 11.88 10.92 -2.97
N GLN A 100 11.19 11.52 -1.97
CA GLN A 100 11.60 12.78 -1.36
C GLN A 100 11.59 12.70 0.17
N PRO A 101 12.51 13.39 0.89
CA PRO A 101 12.63 13.30 2.35
C PRO A 101 11.36 13.68 3.11
N ASP A 102 10.61 14.65 2.59
CA ASP A 102 9.37 15.17 3.20
C ASP A 102 8.10 14.47 2.69
N SER A 103 8.25 13.41 1.89
CA SER A 103 7.08 12.64 1.45
C SER A 103 6.42 11.98 2.65
N LEU A 104 5.10 11.87 2.58
CA LEU A 104 4.29 11.03 3.45
C LEU A 104 4.01 9.72 2.72
N GLY A 105 4.01 8.62 3.47
CA GLY A 105 3.64 7.32 2.93
C GLY A 105 2.25 6.91 3.39
N GLY A 106 1.53 6.27 2.48
CA GLY A 106 0.21 5.72 2.73
C GLY A 106 0.23 4.29 3.21
N TRP A 107 -0.96 3.69 3.15
CA TRP A 107 -1.12 2.28 3.45
C TRP A 107 -0.29 1.41 2.50
N VAL A 108 0.33 0.39 3.07
CA VAL A 108 1.16 -0.59 2.37
C VAL A 108 0.35 -1.86 2.16
N GLU A 109 0.29 -2.30 0.92
CA GLU A 109 -0.35 -3.54 0.52
C GLU A 109 0.71 -4.58 0.17
N PHE A 110 0.60 -5.75 0.79
CA PHE A 110 1.43 -6.92 0.49
C PHE A 110 0.74 -7.76 -0.58
N SER A 111 1.51 -8.33 -1.50
CA SER A 111 1.01 -9.39 -2.38
C SER A 111 0.60 -10.61 -1.55
N PRO A 112 -0.33 -11.45 -2.03
CA PRO A 112 -0.79 -12.64 -1.29
C PRO A 112 0.32 -13.61 -0.86
N ASP A 113 1.42 -13.67 -1.61
CA ASP A 113 2.61 -14.49 -1.33
C ASP A 113 3.74 -13.74 -0.59
N ASN A 114 3.49 -12.49 -0.19
CA ASN A 114 4.44 -11.60 0.47
C ASN A 114 5.75 -11.37 -0.30
N GLN A 115 5.78 -11.54 -1.62
CA GLN A 115 6.97 -11.24 -2.43
C GLN A 115 7.06 -9.75 -2.81
N TYR A 116 5.94 -9.04 -2.79
CA TYR A 116 5.85 -7.64 -3.19
C TYR A 116 5.13 -6.80 -2.14
N VAL A 117 5.49 -5.53 -2.11
CA VAL A 117 4.82 -4.48 -1.36
C VAL A 117 4.58 -3.29 -2.27
N SER A 118 3.42 -2.67 -2.13
CA SER A 118 3.07 -1.45 -2.85
C SER A 118 2.50 -0.41 -1.90
N TRP A 119 2.84 0.86 -2.11
CA TRP A 119 2.30 1.97 -1.33
C TRP A 119 2.19 3.24 -2.18
N LEU A 120 1.37 4.18 -1.70
CA LEU A 120 1.31 5.52 -2.26
C LEU A 120 2.25 6.44 -1.47
N GLU A 121 2.99 7.30 -2.16
CA GLU A 121 3.69 8.42 -1.55
C GLU A 121 3.01 9.72 -1.97
N THR A 122 2.98 10.69 -1.06
CA THR A 122 2.55 12.05 -1.36
C THR A 122 3.57 13.07 -0.92
N PHE A 123 3.75 14.12 -1.70
CA PHE A 123 4.50 15.30 -1.29
C PHE A 123 3.77 16.56 -1.74
N GLY A 124 3.86 17.64 -0.98
CA GLY A 124 3.24 18.91 -1.34
C GLY A 124 2.84 19.74 -0.13
N PRO A 125 2.44 21.01 -0.35
CA PRO A 125 2.13 21.94 0.73
C PRO A 125 0.79 21.65 1.41
N SER A 126 -0.12 20.93 0.73
CA SER A 126 -1.44 20.59 1.24
C SER A 126 -1.93 19.28 0.62
N PRO A 127 -2.93 18.60 1.22
CA PRO A 127 -3.60 17.46 0.59
C PRO A 127 -4.21 17.73 -0.78
N MET A 128 -4.64 18.96 -1.05
CA MET A 128 -5.25 19.34 -2.33
C MET A 128 -4.20 19.61 -3.42
N ASP A 129 -2.97 19.96 -3.01
CA ASP A 129 -1.84 20.27 -3.89
C ASP A 129 -0.77 19.16 -3.82
N SER A 130 -1.14 17.97 -3.32
CA SER A 130 -0.21 16.86 -3.17
C SER A 130 0.06 16.20 -4.51
N GLU A 131 1.34 16.05 -4.83
CA GLU A 131 1.82 15.17 -5.88
C GLU A 131 1.79 13.73 -5.37
N TRP A 132 1.35 12.80 -6.21
CA TRP A 132 1.18 11.38 -5.86
C TRP A 132 2.17 10.52 -6.63
N ARG A 133 2.71 9.51 -5.96
CA ARG A 133 3.53 8.46 -6.57
C ARG A 133 3.02 7.08 -6.18
N VAL A 134 3.07 6.16 -7.13
CA VAL A 134 2.93 4.72 -6.87
C VAL A 134 4.32 4.14 -6.70
N ARG A 135 4.49 3.35 -5.65
CA ARG A 135 5.72 2.61 -5.37
C ARG A 135 5.40 1.13 -5.32
N VAL A 136 6.25 0.34 -5.93
CA VAL A 136 6.23 -1.12 -5.81
C VAL A 136 7.65 -1.60 -5.58
N SER A 137 7.84 -2.45 -4.59
CA SER A 137 9.12 -3.09 -4.29
C SER A 137 8.93 -4.56 -4.02
N LYS A 138 10.01 -5.34 -4.18
CA LYS A 138 10.09 -6.67 -3.59
C LYS A 138 10.26 -6.55 -2.08
N THR A 139 9.81 -7.56 -1.35
CA THR A 139 10.16 -7.79 0.07
C THR A 139 11.61 -8.27 0.24
N THR A 140 12.49 -7.90 -0.68
CA THR A 140 13.95 -7.93 -0.52
C THR A 140 14.55 -6.51 -0.52
N GLY A 141 13.69 -5.48 -0.63
CA GLY A 141 14.07 -4.07 -0.71
C GLY A 141 14.30 -3.53 -2.13
N MET A 142 14.29 -4.39 -3.16
CA MET A 142 14.46 -3.96 -4.55
C MET A 142 13.22 -3.20 -5.04
N THR A 143 13.38 -1.91 -5.36
CA THR A 143 12.31 -1.11 -5.98
C THR A 143 12.10 -1.52 -7.44
N LEU A 144 10.86 -1.83 -7.79
CA LEU A 144 10.41 -2.19 -9.14
C LEU A 144 9.77 -1.01 -9.85
N VAL A 145 8.98 -0.25 -9.11
CA VAL A 145 8.23 0.89 -9.62
C VAL A 145 8.49 2.10 -8.73
N ASP A 146 8.81 3.20 -9.40
CA ASP A 146 8.76 4.55 -8.87
C ASP A 146 8.08 5.43 -9.92
N ALA A 147 6.78 5.60 -9.78
CA ALA A 147 5.95 6.21 -10.81
C ALA A 147 5.18 7.41 -10.26
N GLU A 148 5.50 8.60 -10.79
CA GLU A 148 4.64 9.79 -10.63
C GLU A 148 3.34 9.60 -11.41
N LEU A 149 2.29 10.34 -11.04
CA LEU A 149 0.97 10.17 -11.61
C LEU A 149 0.94 10.27 -13.15
N ASP A 150 1.62 11.26 -13.71
CA ASP A 150 1.72 11.45 -15.16
C ASP A 150 2.39 10.28 -15.89
N SER A 151 3.27 9.55 -15.21
CA SER A 151 3.92 8.36 -15.78
C SER A 151 2.97 7.17 -15.94
N LEU A 152 1.79 7.22 -15.29
CA LEU A 152 0.74 6.20 -15.40
C LEU A 152 -0.23 6.45 -16.57
N THR A 153 0.02 7.46 -17.41
CA THR A 153 -0.82 7.81 -18.57
C THR A 153 -1.08 6.64 -19.53
N SER A 154 -0.09 5.76 -19.69
CA SER A 154 -0.25 4.57 -20.53
C SER A 154 -1.23 3.54 -19.95
N LEU A 155 -1.46 3.54 -18.63
CA LEU A 155 -2.40 2.65 -17.95
C LEU A 155 -3.87 3.08 -18.09
N THR A 156 -4.10 4.33 -18.49
CA THR A 156 -5.43 4.94 -18.63
C THR A 156 -5.80 5.18 -20.09
N GLY A 157 -5.09 4.58 -21.04
CA GLY A 157 -5.35 4.71 -22.47
C GLY A 157 -4.92 6.04 -23.07
N GLY A 158 -3.90 6.69 -22.48
CA GLY A 158 -3.28 7.91 -23.01
C GLY A 158 -3.75 9.22 -22.37
N ALA A 159 -4.71 9.18 -21.44
CA ALA A 159 -5.15 10.35 -20.68
C ALA A 159 -4.46 10.40 -19.30
N ALA A 160 -3.68 11.44 -19.03
CA ALA A 160 -2.99 11.59 -17.75
C ALA A 160 -3.98 11.48 -16.56
N PRO A 161 -3.70 10.67 -15.53
CA PRO A 161 -4.56 10.62 -14.36
C PRO A 161 -4.46 11.92 -13.55
N GLU A 162 -5.59 12.40 -13.02
CA GLU A 162 -5.65 13.57 -12.11
C GLU A 162 -5.47 13.17 -10.64
N TRP A 163 -5.91 11.96 -10.27
CA TRP A 163 -5.67 11.39 -8.94
C TRP A 163 -5.78 9.86 -8.96
N ILE A 164 -5.23 9.24 -7.91
CA ILE A 164 -5.35 7.80 -7.62
C ILE A 164 -6.40 7.66 -6.54
N ALA A 165 -7.48 6.92 -6.82
CA ALA A 165 -8.37 6.53 -5.75
C ALA A 165 -7.63 5.55 -4.86
N PHE A 166 -7.67 5.77 -3.53
CA PHE A 166 -6.95 5.05 -2.46
C PHE A 166 -7.18 3.51 -2.41
N GLN A 167 -7.74 2.92 -3.45
CA GLN A 167 -7.91 1.51 -3.70
C GLN A 167 -6.78 1.02 -4.61
N MET A 168 -5.62 0.81 -4.00
CA MET A 168 -4.56 -0.03 -4.55
C MET A 168 -4.63 -1.39 -3.85
N LYS A 169 -4.70 -2.50 -4.59
CA LYS A 169 -4.83 -3.84 -4.02
C LYS A 169 -4.19 -4.88 -4.93
N TRP A 170 -3.46 -5.82 -4.36
CA TRP A 170 -3.03 -7.01 -5.11
C TRP A 170 -4.22 -7.92 -5.38
N VAL A 171 -4.44 -8.26 -6.64
CA VAL A 171 -5.50 -9.17 -7.09
C VAL A 171 -5.00 -10.62 -7.12
N ASP A 172 -3.72 -10.81 -7.39
CA ASP A 172 -2.99 -12.06 -7.21
C ASP A 172 -1.54 -11.75 -6.78
N ASN A 173 -0.66 -12.76 -6.84
CA ASN A 173 0.74 -12.63 -6.44
C ASN A 173 1.55 -11.59 -7.24
N HIS A 174 1.12 -11.25 -8.46
CA HIS A 174 1.89 -10.42 -9.39
C HIS A 174 1.08 -9.29 -10.06
N LEU A 175 -0.24 -9.25 -9.86
CA LEU A 175 -1.14 -8.25 -10.42
C LEU A 175 -1.62 -7.27 -9.37
N LEU A 176 -1.29 -6.00 -9.60
CA LEU A 176 -1.70 -4.86 -8.81
C LEU A 176 -2.92 -4.20 -9.46
N GLY A 177 -4.03 -4.16 -8.74
CA GLY A 177 -5.19 -3.36 -9.05
C GLY A 177 -4.98 -1.91 -8.61
N LEU A 178 -5.21 -0.96 -9.53
CA LEU A 178 -5.20 0.48 -9.29
C LEU A 178 -6.51 1.09 -9.76
N THR A 179 -7.08 2.01 -8.98
CA THR A 179 -8.20 2.83 -9.45
C THR A 179 -7.70 4.23 -9.75
N LEU A 180 -7.76 4.61 -11.03
CA LEU A 180 -7.24 5.89 -11.54
C LEU A 180 -8.38 6.75 -12.04
N LYS A 181 -8.27 8.07 -11.87
CA LYS A 181 -9.18 9.03 -12.49
C LYS A 181 -8.49 9.72 -13.65
N PRO A 182 -8.78 9.35 -14.92
CA PRO A 182 -8.22 10.05 -16.07
C PRO A 182 -8.73 11.49 -16.15
N ALA A 183 -7.88 12.41 -16.61
CA ALA A 183 -8.24 13.81 -16.76
C ALA A 183 -9.48 14.01 -17.66
N GLY A 184 -10.43 14.82 -17.19
CA GLY A 184 -11.67 15.10 -17.90
C GLY A 184 -12.66 13.93 -18.05
N ALA A 185 -12.38 12.75 -17.50
CA ALA A 185 -13.32 11.63 -17.54
C ALA A 185 -14.47 11.84 -16.52
N SER A 186 -15.67 11.31 -16.78
CA SER A 186 -16.77 11.29 -15.80
C SER A 186 -16.58 10.22 -14.72
N ASP A 187 -15.95 9.10 -15.08
CA ASP A 187 -15.76 7.94 -14.20
C ASP A 187 -14.28 7.68 -13.92
N SER A 188 -13.99 6.84 -12.92
CA SER A 188 -12.67 6.27 -12.69
C SER A 188 -12.52 4.96 -13.46
N VAL A 189 -11.28 4.60 -13.79
CA VAL A 189 -10.93 3.32 -14.40
C VAL A 189 -10.22 2.43 -13.39
N VAL A 190 -10.50 1.13 -13.43
CA VAL A 190 -9.74 0.13 -12.69
C VAL A 190 -8.76 -0.51 -13.65
N VAL A 191 -7.49 -0.52 -13.26
CA VAL A 191 -6.37 -1.06 -14.01
C VAL A 191 -5.83 -2.25 -13.25
N LEU A 192 -5.72 -3.41 -13.90
CA LEU A 192 -4.92 -4.53 -13.38
C LEU A 192 -3.57 -4.47 -14.07
N TRP A 193 -2.50 -4.30 -13.31
CA TRP A 193 -1.15 -4.04 -13.83
C TRP A 193 -0.15 -5.07 -13.29
N ALA A 194 0.73 -5.58 -14.15
CA ALA A 194 1.89 -6.38 -13.78
C ALA A 194 3.15 -5.51 -13.65
N PRO A 195 3.54 -5.06 -12.44
CA PRO A 195 4.67 -4.15 -12.24
C PRO A 195 6.04 -4.83 -12.29
N ASP A 196 6.14 -6.16 -12.13
CA ASP A 196 7.41 -6.89 -12.23
C ASP A 196 7.68 -7.31 -13.68
N PRO A 197 8.72 -6.78 -14.35
CA PRO A 197 9.09 -7.18 -15.71
C PRO A 197 9.38 -8.67 -15.86
N ALA A 198 9.73 -9.37 -14.77
CA ALA A 198 9.97 -10.80 -14.80
C ALA A 198 8.68 -11.64 -14.77
N GLN A 199 7.52 -11.03 -14.49
CA GLN A 199 6.21 -11.69 -14.40
C GLN A 199 5.14 -10.90 -15.20
N PRO A 200 5.31 -10.75 -16.53
CA PRO A 200 4.34 -10.02 -17.35
C PRO A 200 3.02 -10.80 -17.52
N LEU A 201 1.92 -10.08 -17.80
CA LEU A 201 0.62 -10.69 -18.17
C LEU A 201 0.74 -11.58 -19.42
N ASP A 202 1.46 -11.11 -20.43
CA ASP A 202 1.82 -11.84 -21.64
C ASP A 202 3.35 -11.80 -21.85
N PRO A 203 4.06 -12.93 -21.71
CA PRO A 203 5.51 -12.99 -21.92
C PRO A 203 5.99 -12.50 -23.28
N VAL A 204 5.15 -12.54 -24.32
CA VAL A 204 5.51 -12.09 -25.67
C VAL A 204 5.59 -10.57 -25.75
N LEU A 205 4.79 -9.86 -24.95
CA LEU A 205 4.62 -8.41 -25.02
C LEU A 205 5.44 -7.67 -23.94
N GLY A 206 6.11 -8.38 -23.03
CA GLY A 206 7.03 -7.79 -22.05
C GLY A 206 6.34 -7.13 -20.85
N ALA A 207 7.04 -6.25 -20.12
CA ALA A 207 6.56 -5.67 -18.87
C ALA A 207 5.42 -4.63 -19.02
N ASN A 208 4.86 -4.18 -17.89
CA ASN A 208 3.94 -3.03 -17.82
C ASN A 208 2.64 -3.14 -18.61
N GLN A 209 2.12 -4.35 -18.69
CA GLN A 209 0.84 -4.61 -19.32
C GLN A 209 -0.30 -4.33 -18.37
N SER A 210 -1.43 -3.89 -18.92
CA SER A 210 -2.62 -3.73 -18.10
C SER A 210 -3.93 -4.11 -18.76
N VAL A 211 -4.88 -4.50 -17.91
CA VAL A 211 -6.28 -4.71 -18.27
C VAL A 211 -7.07 -3.55 -17.70
N VAL A 212 -7.84 -2.85 -18.54
CA VAL A 212 -8.61 -1.69 -18.12
C VAL A 212 -10.09 -2.01 -18.09
N LEU A 213 -10.70 -1.73 -16.94
CA LEU A 213 -12.11 -1.86 -16.67
C LEU A 213 -12.72 -0.47 -16.40
N ALA A 214 -13.85 -0.16 -17.04
CA ALA A 214 -14.65 1.01 -16.72
C ALA A 214 -16.11 0.59 -16.54
N ASN A 215 -16.75 1.09 -15.47
CA ASN A 215 -18.14 0.76 -15.15
C ASN A 215 -18.40 -0.76 -15.10
N GLY A 216 -17.45 -1.53 -14.56
CA GLY A 216 -17.52 -2.99 -14.44
C GLY A 216 -17.39 -3.75 -15.76
N ARG A 217 -17.00 -3.09 -16.86
CA ARG A 217 -16.80 -3.72 -18.17
C ARG A 217 -15.34 -3.63 -18.60
N LEU A 218 -14.85 -4.71 -19.21
CA LEU A 218 -13.57 -4.68 -19.93
C LEU A 218 -13.67 -3.69 -21.09
N ILE A 219 -12.81 -2.68 -21.07
CA ILE A 219 -12.75 -1.67 -22.13
C ILE A 219 -11.48 -1.76 -22.98
N GLY A 220 -10.45 -2.48 -22.51
CA GLY A 220 -9.28 -2.74 -23.33
C GLY A 220 -8.17 -3.50 -22.62
N LEU A 221 -7.23 -3.98 -23.43
CA LEU A 221 -5.90 -4.38 -23.02
C LEU A 221 -4.97 -3.26 -23.45
N LEU A 222 -4.13 -2.79 -22.54
CA LEU A 222 -3.14 -1.78 -22.82
C LEU A 222 -1.76 -2.42 -22.73
N TYR A 223 -1.01 -2.24 -23.81
CA TYR A 223 0.37 -2.67 -23.96
C TYR A 223 1.21 -1.39 -24.18
N PRO A 224 2.46 -1.36 -23.69
CA PRO A 224 3.38 -0.27 -23.96
C PRO A 224 3.71 -0.12 -25.45
#